data_AF-C3YZU0-F1
#
_entry.id   AF-C3YZU0-F1
#
_cell.length_a   1.000
_cell.length_b   1.000
_cell.length_c   1.000
_cell.angle_alpha   90.00
_cell.angle_beta   90.00
_cell.angle_gamma   90.00
#
_symmetry.space_group_name_H-M   'P 1'
#
loop_
_entity.id
_entity.type
_entity.pdbx_description
1 polymer ?
#
loop_
_entity_poly.entity_id
_entity_poly.type
_entity_poly.pdbx_seq_one_letter_code
_entity_poly.pdbx_strand_id
1 'polypeptide(L)'
;VIPDAQTSLQQAAYYPGPFPENTDIKDALSRLLENVAFFGDILLRFPDMTHDVLKKHKDWGVMIEAAVVFCNQTQLYSEGVGQEQLMLAQEQQMLQAAKSSAKDKPKKKKDREKRKGPRLSRSKNEL
;
A
#
# COMPACT_ATOMS: atom_id res chain seq x y z
N VAL A 1 -11.31 -3.91 0.03
CA VAL A 1 -10.35 -2.80 -0.16
C VAL A 1 -10.95 -1.46 0.26
N ILE A 2 -11.97 -0.93 -0.45
CA ILE A 2 -12.78 0.23 -0.01
C ILE A 2 -13.84 -0.14 1.04
N PRO A 3 -14.70 -1.16 0.84
CA PRO A 3 -15.75 -1.50 1.80
C PRO A 3 -15.18 -1.96 3.15
N ASP A 4 -14.05 -2.67 3.14
CA ASP A 4 -13.37 -3.10 4.39
C ASP A 4 -12.85 -1.91 5.19
N ALA A 5 -12.28 -0.90 4.51
CA ALA A 5 -11.81 0.32 5.15
C ALA A 5 -12.99 1.15 5.72
N GLN A 6 -14.08 1.29 4.96
CA GLN A 6 -15.31 1.93 5.46
C GLN A 6 -15.89 1.20 6.67
N THR A 7 -15.94 -0.14 6.63
CA THR A 7 -16.43 -0.95 7.75
C THR A 7 -15.56 -0.75 8.99
N SER A 8 -14.24 -0.70 8.81
CA SER A 8 -13.29 -0.48 9.92
C SER A 8 -13.46 0.91 10.55
N LEU A 9 -13.68 1.95 9.73
CA LEU A 9 -13.95 3.31 10.22
C LEU A 9 -15.30 3.41 10.95
N GLN A 10 -16.33 2.71 10.44
CA GLN A 10 -17.64 2.64 11.09
C GLN A 10 -17.57 1.90 12.43
N GLN A 11 -16.84 0.78 12.50
CA GLN A 11 -16.60 0.04 13.74
C GLN A 11 -15.81 0.86 14.75
N ALA A 12 -14.87 1.68 14.28
CA ALA A 12 -14.11 2.61 15.11
C ALA A 12 -14.91 3.86 15.53
N ALA A 13 -16.18 3.98 15.11
CA ALA A 13 -17.03 5.15 15.34
C ALA A 13 -16.37 6.49 14.96
N TYR A 14 -15.53 6.47 13.93
CA TYR A 14 -14.80 7.66 13.48
C TYR A 14 -15.74 8.63 12.76
N TYR A 15 -15.79 9.87 13.24
CA TYR A 15 -16.52 10.95 12.58
C TYR A 15 -15.60 11.69 11.61
N PRO A 16 -16.04 12.01 10.37
CA PRO A 16 -15.22 12.72 9.41
C PRO A 16 -14.70 14.04 9.99
N GLY A 17 -13.38 14.20 10.03
CA GLY A 17 -12.74 15.34 10.67
C GLY A 17 -11.23 15.35 10.45
N PRO A 18 -10.45 16.02 11.33
CA PRO A 18 -9.00 16.06 11.19
C PRO A 18 -8.37 14.67 11.30
N PHE A 19 -7.12 14.57 10.87
CA PHE A 19 -6.41 13.31 10.77
C PHE A 19 -6.26 12.65 12.17
N PRO A 20 -6.68 11.39 12.36
CA PRO A 20 -6.71 10.76 13.67
C PRO A 20 -5.31 10.39 14.19
N GLU A 21 -5.14 10.42 15.51
CA GLU A 21 -3.87 10.01 16.18
C GLU A 21 -3.74 8.49 16.32
N ASN A 22 -4.87 7.79 16.48
CA ASN A 22 -4.87 6.33 16.61
C ASN A 22 -4.38 5.68 15.31
N THR A 23 -3.35 4.85 15.41
CA THR A 23 -2.67 4.22 14.28
C THR A 23 -3.58 3.35 13.43
N ASP A 24 -4.54 2.65 14.04
CA ASP A 24 -5.41 1.70 13.31
C ASP A 24 -6.46 2.46 12.48
N ILE A 25 -7.03 3.52 13.07
CA ILE A 25 -8.00 4.40 12.40
C ILE A 25 -7.29 5.21 11.31
N LYS A 26 -6.07 5.68 11.60
CA LYS A 26 -5.20 6.36 10.65
C LYS A 26 -4.89 5.48 9.44
N ASP A 27 -4.50 4.23 9.65
CA ASP A 27 -4.21 3.32 8.53
C ASP A 27 -5.46 3.02 7.69
N ALA A 28 -6.61 2.77 8.35
CA ALA A 28 -7.88 2.56 7.65
C ALA A 28 -8.30 3.79 6.83
N LEU A 29 -8.17 4.99 7.39
CA LEU A 29 -8.48 6.25 6.73
C LEU A 29 -7.53 6.54 5.56
N SER A 30 -6.22 6.36 5.76
CA SER A 30 -5.21 6.50 4.69
C SER A 30 -5.53 5.57 3.53
N ARG A 31 -5.86 4.31 3.80
CA ARG A 31 -6.20 3.33 2.76
C ARG A 31 -7.47 3.74 2.02
N LEU A 32 -8.49 4.21 2.73
CA LEU A 32 -9.71 4.70 2.08
C LEU A 32 -9.42 5.88 1.15
N LEU A 33 -8.71 6.90 1.65
CA LEU A 33 -8.32 8.08 0.87
C LEU A 33 -7.46 7.71 -0.34
N GLU A 34 -6.46 6.86 -0.16
CA GLU A 34 -5.59 6.43 -1.26
C GLU A 34 -6.37 5.69 -2.35
N ASN A 35 -7.28 4.77 -1.97
CA ASN A 35 -8.08 4.04 -2.95
C ASN A 35 -9.04 4.96 -3.72
N VAL A 36 -9.65 5.94 -3.05
CA VAL A 36 -10.55 6.90 -3.68
C VAL A 36 -9.77 7.82 -4.62
N ALA A 37 -8.62 8.34 -4.20
CA ALA A 37 -7.75 9.17 -5.03
C ALA A 37 -7.23 8.39 -6.25
N PHE A 38 -6.77 7.15 -6.05
CA PHE A 38 -6.31 6.27 -7.13
C PHE A 38 -7.42 5.97 -8.14
N PHE A 39 -8.63 5.70 -7.66
CA PHE A 39 -9.78 5.50 -8.55
C PHE A 39 -10.10 6.78 -9.34
N GLY A 40 -10.05 7.96 -8.69
CA GLY A 40 -10.22 9.24 -9.36
C GLY A 40 -9.19 9.46 -10.47
N ASP A 41 -7.93 9.11 -10.21
CA ASP A 41 -6.84 9.17 -11.19
C ASP A 41 -7.07 8.26 -12.41
N ILE A 42 -7.59 7.04 -12.18
CA ILE A 42 -7.97 6.12 -13.26
C ILE A 42 -9.15 6.69 -14.05
N LEU A 43 -10.18 7.19 -13.37
CA LEU A 43 -11.37 7.77 -14.01
C LEU A 43 -11.00 8.95 -14.91
N LEU A 44 -10.11 9.84 -14.44
CA LEU A 44 -9.67 11.00 -15.21
C LEU A 44 -8.77 10.63 -16.39
N ARG A 45 -7.92 9.61 -16.26
CA ARG A 45 -7.03 9.15 -17.36
C ARG A 45 -7.74 8.24 -18.37
N PHE A 46 -8.70 7.44 -17.93
CA PHE A 46 -9.38 6.43 -18.74
C PHE A 46 -10.92 6.48 -18.55
N PRO A 47 -11.57 7.57 -18.97
CA PRO A 47 -13.00 7.80 -18.69
C PRO A 47 -13.90 6.72 -19.32
N ASP A 48 -13.66 6.36 -20.59
CA ASP A 48 -14.51 5.41 -21.31
C ASP A 48 -14.47 4.01 -20.70
N MET A 49 -13.25 3.51 -20.43
CA MET A 49 -13.06 2.21 -19.78
C MET A 49 -13.68 2.18 -18.38
N THR A 50 -13.50 3.26 -17.61
CA THR A 50 -14.01 3.33 -16.24
C THR A 50 -15.54 3.38 -16.23
N HIS A 51 -16.15 4.17 -17.12
CA HIS A 51 -17.60 4.22 -17.27
C HIS A 51 -18.18 2.86 -17.68
N ASP A 52 -17.52 2.12 -18.57
CA ASP A 52 -17.97 0.79 -18.97
C ASP A 52 -17.91 -0.22 -17.83
N VAL A 53 -16.88 -0.15 -16.97
CA VAL A 53 -16.79 -0.98 -15.77
C VAL A 53 -17.88 -0.61 -14.76
N LEU A 54 -18.11 0.68 -14.51
CA LEU A 54 -19.15 1.15 -13.58
C LEU A 54 -20.57 0.82 -14.07
N LYS A 55 -20.82 0.85 -15.39
CA LYS A 55 -22.10 0.40 -15.97
C LYS A 55 -22.36 -1.08 -15.73
N LYS A 56 -21.32 -1.91 -15.78
CA LYS A 56 -21.39 -3.36 -15.53
C LYS A 56 -21.53 -3.69 -14.04
N HIS A 57 -20.92 -2.88 -13.17
CA HIS A 57 -20.92 -3.06 -11.71
C HIS A 57 -21.57 -1.85 -11.01
N LYS A 58 -22.89 -1.75 -11.09
CA LYS A 58 -23.64 -0.61 -10.52
C LYS A 58 -23.40 -0.41 -9.02
N ASP A 59 -23.20 -1.49 -8.28
CA ASP A 59 -22.94 -1.44 -6.84
C ASP A 59 -21.64 -0.69 -6.53
N TRP A 60 -20.63 -0.77 -7.41
CA TRP A 60 -19.37 -0.06 -7.23
C TRP A 60 -19.55 1.45 -7.37
N GLY A 61 -20.43 1.89 -8.27
CA GLY A 61 -20.76 3.31 -8.42
C GLY A 61 -21.28 3.90 -7.12
N VAL A 62 -22.24 3.22 -6.48
CA VAL A 62 -22.81 3.65 -5.19
C VAL A 62 -21.76 3.66 -4.08
N MET A 63 -20.90 2.63 -4.03
CA MET A 63 -19.83 2.57 -3.02
C MET A 63 -18.81 3.70 -3.20
N ILE A 64 -18.40 3.97 -4.43
CA ILE A 64 -17.42 5.02 -4.75
C ILE A 64 -18.02 6.40 -4.46
N GLU A 65 -19.29 6.63 -4.83
CA GLU A 65 -19.99 7.88 -4.51
C GLU A 65 -20.03 8.13 -3.00
N ALA A 66 -20.43 7.10 -2.22
CA ALA A 66 -20.43 7.19 -0.76
C ALA A 66 -19.01 7.43 -0.19
N ALA A 67 -17.99 6.80 -0.75
CA ALA A 67 -16.60 7.00 -0.35
C ALA A 67 -16.10 8.42 -0.65
N VAL A 68 -16.42 8.96 -1.83
CA VAL A 68 -16.07 10.34 -2.21
C VAL A 68 -16.76 11.35 -1.29
N VAL A 69 -18.06 11.17 -1.02
CA VAL A 69 -18.80 12.03 -0.08
C VAL A 69 -18.16 12.00 1.31
N PHE A 70 -17.82 10.81 1.81
CA PHE A 70 -17.14 10.66 3.09
C PHE A 70 -15.79 11.36 3.11
N CYS A 71 -14.95 11.15 2.10
CA CYS A 71 -13.63 11.79 2.01
C CYS A 71 -13.75 13.32 1.96
N ASN A 72 -14.72 13.86 1.24
CA ASN A 72 -14.95 15.31 1.17
C ASN A 72 -15.35 15.91 2.53
N GLN A 73 -16.05 15.15 3.38
CA GLN A 73 -16.40 15.58 4.74
C GLN A 73 -15.18 15.68 5.67
N THR A 74 -14.10 14.92 5.40
CA THR A 74 -12.87 15.00 6.20
C THR A 74 -12.06 16.27 5.96
N GLN A 75 -12.29 16.94 4.82
CA GLN A 75 -11.51 18.10 4.34
C GLN A 75 -10.00 17.87 4.20
N LEU A 76 -9.54 16.62 4.21
CA LEU A 76 -8.11 16.28 4.11
C LEU A 76 -7.52 16.54 2.71
N TYR A 77 -8.37 16.58 1.68
CA TYR A 77 -7.97 16.98 0.33
C TYR A 77 -8.01 18.49 0.08
N SER A 78 -8.50 19.28 1.04
CA SER A 78 -8.51 20.74 0.90
C SER A 78 -7.09 21.29 1.03
N GLU A 79 -6.73 22.29 0.21
CA GLU A 79 -5.44 22.95 0.31
C GLU A 79 -5.23 23.51 1.73
N GLY A 80 -4.07 23.19 2.32
CA GLY A 80 -3.67 23.62 3.66
C GLY A 80 -3.34 22.48 4.60
N VAL A 81 -3.71 22.64 5.88
CA VAL A 81 -3.26 21.78 6.98
C VAL A 81 -3.64 20.31 6.80
N GLY A 82 -4.80 20.02 6.18
CA GLY A 82 -5.25 18.65 5.93
C GLY A 82 -4.36 17.89 4.95
N GLN A 83 -3.95 18.56 3.87
CA GLN A 83 -3.06 17.99 2.86
C GLN A 83 -1.64 17.75 3.42
N GLU A 84 -1.12 18.69 4.21
CA GLU A 84 0.17 18.54 4.89
C GLU A 84 0.17 17.36 5.86
N GLN A 85 -0.88 17.20 6.67
CA GLN A 85 -1.04 16.06 7.58
C GLN A 85 -1.08 14.72 6.82
N LEU A 86 -1.78 14.67 5.68
CA LEU A 86 -1.84 13.48 4.84
C LEU A 86 -0.48 13.12 4.26
N MET A 87 0.27 14.10 3.73
CA MET A 87 1.62 13.87 3.20
C MET A 87 2.60 13.41 4.29
N LEU A 88 2.58 14.05 5.46
CA LEU A 88 3.41 13.64 6.61
C LEU A 88 3.08 12.22 7.08
N ALA A 89 1.79 11.86 7.11
CA ALA A 89 1.36 10.51 7.46
C ALA A 89 1.89 9.46 6.47
N GLN A 90 1.86 9.77 5.18
CA GLN A 90 2.37 8.88 4.13
C GLN A 90 3.89 8.72 4.21
N GLU A 91 4.64 9.82 4.42
CA GLU A 91 6.09 9.77 4.62
C GLU A 91 6.47 8.89 5.82
N GLN A 92 5.76 9.06 6.94
CA GLN A 92 5.96 8.23 8.14
C GLN A 92 5.73 6.75 7.86
N GLN A 93 4.70 6.39 7.09
CA GLN A 93 4.44 4.99 6.71
C GLN A 93 5.58 4.44 5.85
N MET A 94 6.08 5.19 4.86
CA MET A 94 7.21 4.77 4.03
C MET A 94 8.49 4.58 4.85
N LEU A 95 8.79 5.50 5.77
CA LEU A 95 9.94 5.40 6.67
C LEU A 95 9.84 4.16 7.58
N GLN A 96 8.65 3.82 8.07
CA GLN A 96 8.41 2.63 8.86
C GLN A 96 8.59 1.35 8.04
N ALA A 97 8.04 1.31 6.83
CA ALA A 97 8.19 0.19 5.89
C ALA A 97 9.67 -0.06 5.56
N ALA A 98 10.43 1.00 5.27
CA ALA A 98 11.87 0.91 5.00
C ALA A 98 12.66 0.37 6.21
N LYS A 99 12.31 0.79 7.43
CA LYS A 99 12.91 0.28 8.67
C LYS A 99 12.57 -1.18 8.93
N SER A 100 11.36 -1.64 8.62
CA SER A 100 11.00 -3.06 8.72
C SER A 100 11.74 -3.93 7.72
N SER A 101 11.90 -3.48 6.47
CA SER A 101 12.67 -4.20 5.45
C SER A 101 14.18 -4.27 5.76
N ALA A 102 14.71 -3.30 6.52
CA ALA A 102 16.11 -3.32 6.94
C ALA A 102 16.42 -4.32 8.07
N LYS A 103 15.44 -4.72 8.89
CA LYS A 103 15.63 -5.70 9.97
C LYS A 103 15.64 -7.15 9.51
N ASP A 104 15.21 -7.43 8.27
CA ASP A 104 15.09 -8.80 7.73
C ASP A 104 16.25 -9.15 6.78
N LYS A 105 17.50 -8.84 7.16
CA LYS A 105 18.67 -9.43 6.50
C LYS A 105 18.92 -10.82 7.08
N PRO A 106 18.77 -11.91 6.30
CA PRO A 106 19.09 -13.24 6.78
C PRO A 106 20.58 -13.34 7.11
N LYS A 107 20.90 -13.79 8.33
CA LYS A 107 22.26 -14.21 8.73
C LYS A 107 22.73 -15.27 7.73
N LYS A 108 23.64 -14.89 6.83
CA LYS A 108 24.34 -15.81 5.91
C LYS A 108 25.03 -16.89 6.75
N LYS A 109 24.43 -18.09 6.86
CA LYS A 109 25.13 -19.28 7.37
C LYS A 109 26.26 -19.57 6.39
N LYS A 110 27.48 -19.49 6.90
CA LYS A 110 28.72 -19.74 6.16
C LYS A 110 28.90 -21.25 6.01
N ASP A 111 28.21 -21.85 5.05
CA ASP A 111 28.45 -23.25 4.73
C ASP A 111 29.78 -23.40 3.99
N ARG A 112 30.66 -24.19 4.59
CA ARG A 112 32.03 -24.44 4.16
C ARG A 112 32.07 -25.86 3.63
N GLU A 113 31.83 -26.08 2.35
CA GLU A 113 32.15 -27.37 1.73
C GLU A 113 32.79 -27.22 0.36
N LYS A 114 34.04 -27.66 0.29
CA LYS A 114 34.95 -27.59 -0.85
C LYS A 114 34.52 -28.60 -1.90
N ARG A 115 33.92 -28.16 -3.01
CA ARG A 115 33.84 -29.00 -4.22
C ARG A 115 35.21 -29.01 -4.89
N LYS A 116 36.04 -30.01 -4.55
CA LYS A 116 37.25 -30.35 -5.32
C LYS A 116 36.79 -30.89 -6.68
N GLY A 117 37.12 -30.18 -7.75
CA GLY A 117 36.93 -30.68 -9.12
C GLY A 117 37.76 -31.95 -9.38
N PRO A 118 37.48 -32.67 -10.47
CA PRO A 118 38.13 -33.94 -10.79
C PRO A 118 39.66 -33.78 -10.83
N ARG A 119 40.37 -34.56 -10.01
CA ARG A 119 41.84 -34.63 -10.05
C ARG A 119 42.23 -35.58 -11.18
N LEU A 120 42.82 -35.06 -12.25
CA LEU A 120 43.53 -35.91 -13.22
C LEU A 120 44.65 -36.66 -12.48
N SER A 121 44.51 -37.98 -12.35
CA SER A 121 45.62 -38.84 -11.94
C SER A 121 46.60 -38.94 -13.11
N ARG A 122 47.78 -38.35 -12.96
CA ARG A 122 48.90 -38.49 -13.88
C ARG A 122 49.49 -39.90 -13.72
N SER A 123 49.19 -40.82 -14.65
CA SER A 123 49.96 -42.04 -14.77
C SER A 123 51.33 -41.69 -15.36
N LYS A 124 52.40 -42.08 -14.68
CA LYS A 124 53.79 -41.80 -15.06
C LYS A 124 54.36 -42.95 -15.89
N ASN A 125 54.92 -42.56 -17.04
CA ASN A 125 56.16 -42.98 -17.70
C ASN A 125 56.47 -44.47 -17.95
N GLU A 126 56.72 -44.73 -19.24
CA GLU A 126 57.97 -45.23 -19.84
C GLU A 126 58.83 -46.22 -19.02
N LEU A 127 58.87 -47.47 -19.48
CA LEU A 127 60.06 -48.20 -19.96
C LEU A 127 59.64 -49.56 -20.55
#